data_AF-A0A966V7F6-F1
#
_entry.id   AF-A0A966V7F6-F1
#
_cell.length_a   1.000
_cell.length_b   1.000
_cell.length_c   1.000
_cell.angle_alpha   90.00
_cell.angle_beta   90.00
_cell.angle_gamma   90.00
#
_symmetry.space_group_name_H-M   'P 1'
#
loop_
_entity.id
_entity.type
_entity.pdbx_description
1 polymer ?
#
loop_
_entity_poly.entity_id
_entity_poly.type
_entity_poly.pdbx_seq_one_letter_code
_entity_poly.pdbx_strand_id
1 'polypeptide(L)'
;MATPAKGKRFVKLVKSVSGRTRKVSYGQAGQAKGGGDRIRPGTSKGDAYCARSLKIKGDWKSDPNSPNRLSRKKWKCVGAKSRRD
;
A
#
# COMPACT_ATOMS: atom_id res chain seq x y z
N MET A 1 -6.54 16.44 -6.69
CA MET A 1 -6.11 15.01 -6.67
C MET A 1 -7.21 14.17 -6.04
N ALA A 2 -7.39 12.90 -6.43
CA ALA A 2 -8.39 12.05 -5.79
C ALA A 2 -8.10 11.89 -4.29
N THR A 3 -9.13 11.95 -3.45
CA THR A 3 -8.99 11.75 -2.00
C THR A 3 -9.06 10.25 -1.68
N PRO A 4 -8.12 9.72 -0.88
CA PRO A 4 -8.21 8.35 -0.38
C PRO A 4 -9.42 8.16 0.56
N ALA A 5 -9.91 6.92 0.63
CA ALA A 5 -10.90 6.54 1.65
C ALA A 5 -10.37 6.76 3.07
N LYS A 6 -11.28 6.93 4.04
CA LYS A 6 -10.94 7.13 5.45
C LYS A 6 -9.95 6.05 5.93
N GLY A 7 -8.86 6.48 6.56
CA GLY A 7 -7.79 5.60 7.05
C GLY A 7 -6.80 5.10 5.99
N LYS A 8 -6.94 5.51 4.72
CA LYS A 8 -5.99 5.17 3.65
C LYS A 8 -5.08 6.34 3.30
N ARG A 9 -3.81 6.04 3.00
CA ARG A 9 -2.80 7.06 2.70
C ARG A 9 -2.80 7.47 1.23
N PHE A 10 -3.08 6.52 0.34
CA PHE A 10 -2.96 6.70 -1.10
C PHE A 10 -4.24 6.31 -1.82
N VAL A 11 -4.38 6.85 -3.01
CA VAL A 11 -5.40 6.43 -3.97
C VAL A 11 -4.80 6.32 -5.36
N LYS A 12 -5.25 5.32 -6.13
CA LYS A 12 -4.94 5.13 -7.54
C LYS A 12 -6.24 5.11 -8.32
N LEU A 13 -6.33 5.89 -9.38
CA LEU A 13 -7.39 5.78 -10.37
C LEU A 13 -7.02 4.68 -11.36
N VAL A 14 -7.93 3.74 -11.57
CA VAL A 14 -7.75 2.62 -12.50
C VAL A 14 -8.89 2.67 -13.51
N LYS A 15 -8.56 2.75 -14.79
CA LYS A 15 -9.54 2.62 -15.87
C LYS A 15 -9.80 1.15 -16.14
N SER A 16 -11.07 0.75 -16.21
CA SER A 16 -11.47 -0.57 -16.68
C SER A 16 -11.43 -0.64 -18.20
N VAL A 17 -11.50 -1.85 -18.73
CA VAL A 17 -11.62 -2.11 -20.18
C VAL A 17 -12.88 -1.45 -20.75
N SER A 18 -13.96 -1.39 -19.98
CA SER A 18 -15.20 -0.69 -20.33
C SER A 18 -15.13 0.85 -20.23
N GLY A 19 -13.95 1.42 -19.99
CA GLY A 19 -13.74 2.87 -19.90
C GLY A 19 -14.14 3.51 -18.55
N ARG A 20 -14.79 2.77 -17.65
CA ARG A 20 -15.16 3.27 -16.32
C ARG A 20 -13.91 3.43 -15.45
N THR A 21 -13.86 4.50 -14.67
CA THR A 21 -12.76 4.72 -13.72
C THR A 21 -13.16 4.26 -12.33
N ARG A 22 -12.38 3.37 -11.72
CA ARG A 22 -12.52 2.98 -10.31
C ARG A 22 -11.41 3.59 -9.45
N LYS A 23 -11.76 3.95 -8.22
CA LYS A 23 -10.81 4.42 -7.19
C LYS A 23 -10.34 3.24 -6.36
N VAL A 24 -9.03 3.02 -6.31
CA VAL A 24 -8.41 2.05 -5.39
C VAL A 24 -7.69 2.82 -4.30
N SER A 25 -8.21 2.77 -3.07
CA SER A 25 -7.57 3.38 -1.91
C SER A 25 -6.73 2.34 -1.15
N TYR A 26 -5.51 2.70 -0.77
CA TYR A 26 -4.53 1.76 -0.23
C TYR A 26 -3.49 2.44 0.67
N GLY A 27 -2.64 1.65 1.33
CA GLY A 27 -1.70 2.11 2.36
C GLY A 27 -2.39 2.53 3.66
N GLN A 28 -1.76 2.32 4.80
CA GLN A 28 -2.28 2.79 6.10
C GLN A 28 -1.95 4.28 6.26
N ALA A 29 -2.96 5.09 6.57
CA ALA A 29 -2.76 6.50 6.93
C ALA A 29 -2.23 6.67 8.37
N GLY A 30 -1.80 7.88 8.66
CA GLY A 30 -1.32 8.31 9.97
C GLY A 30 0.12 8.80 9.92
N GLN A 31 0.53 9.49 10.98
CA GLN A 31 1.88 10.00 11.12
C GLN A 31 2.75 9.13 12.04
N ALA A 32 4.06 9.12 11.76
CA ALA A 32 5.06 8.66 12.71
C ALA A 32 5.30 9.74 13.79
N LYS A 33 5.84 9.33 14.96
CA LYS A 33 6.13 10.27 16.07
C LYS A 33 7.04 11.42 15.64
N GLY A 34 8.08 11.14 14.86
CA GLY A 34 8.99 12.15 14.30
C GLY A 34 8.53 12.75 12.97
N GLY A 35 7.22 12.73 12.68
CA GLY A 35 6.69 13.18 11.40
C GLY A 35 6.79 12.16 10.27
N GLY A 36 6.21 12.52 9.12
CA GLY A 36 6.10 11.66 7.94
C GLY A 36 5.09 10.51 8.10
N ASP A 37 5.03 9.65 7.09
CA ASP A 37 4.06 8.55 7.04
C ASP A 37 4.30 7.52 8.16
N ARG A 38 3.21 7.03 8.75
CA ARG A 38 3.23 6.01 9.82
C ARG A 38 3.94 4.73 9.40
N ILE A 39 3.78 4.33 8.14
CA ILE A 39 4.49 3.23 7.52
C ILE A 39 5.44 3.85 6.50
N ARG A 40 6.72 3.51 6.60
CA ARG A 40 7.75 4.00 5.70
C ARG A 40 8.81 2.92 5.45
N PRO A 41 9.36 2.83 4.22
CA PRO A 41 10.40 1.87 3.91
C PRO A 41 11.63 2.03 4.83
N GLY A 42 12.37 0.94 5.05
CA GLY A 42 13.60 0.97 5.81
C GLY A 42 13.45 1.14 7.33
N THR A 43 12.23 0.97 7.85
CA THR A 43 11.94 1.10 9.30
C THR A 43 11.29 -0.15 9.86
N SER A 44 11.35 -0.32 11.19
CA SER A 44 10.71 -1.44 11.89
C SER A 44 9.20 -1.53 11.61
N LYS A 45 8.51 -0.39 11.47
CA LYS A 45 7.09 -0.36 11.07
C LYS A 45 6.87 -0.78 9.62
N GLY A 46 7.78 -0.41 8.71
CA GLY A 46 7.79 -0.87 7.33
C GLY A 46 7.94 -2.39 7.24
N ASP A 47 8.92 -2.94 7.96
CA ASP A 47 9.14 -4.39 8.05
C ASP A 47 7.94 -5.12 8.63
N ALA A 48 7.39 -4.64 9.75
CA ALA A 48 6.20 -5.22 10.36
C ALA A 48 4.99 -5.20 9.42
N TYR A 49 4.87 -4.16 8.59
CA TYR A 49 3.87 -4.12 7.53
C TYR A 49 4.14 -5.16 6.44
N CYS A 50 5.36 -5.25 5.93
CA CYS A 50 5.73 -6.19 4.87
C CYS A 50 5.56 -7.65 5.31
N ALA A 51 5.89 -7.99 6.55
CA ALA A 51 5.70 -9.32 7.11
C ALA A 51 4.21 -9.68 7.23
N ARG A 52 3.38 -8.79 7.79
CA ARG A 52 1.92 -9.03 7.91
C ARG A 52 1.25 -9.12 6.55
N SER A 53 1.56 -8.18 5.64
CA SER A 53 0.96 -8.13 4.31
C SER A 53 1.33 -9.32 3.43
N LEU A 54 2.49 -9.95 3.65
CA LEU A 54 2.90 -11.15 2.92
C LEU A 54 2.00 -12.35 3.25
N LYS A 55 1.53 -12.45 4.49
CA LYS A 55 0.68 -13.53 4.99
C LYS A 55 -0.80 -13.39 4.62
N ILE A 56 -1.21 -12.26 4.04
CA ILE A 56 -2.58 -12.06 3.59
C ILE A 56 -2.86 -13.08 2.47
N LYS A 57 -3.88 -13.93 2.69
CA LYS A 57 -4.40 -14.87 1.69
C LYS A 57 -5.20 -14.12 0.61
N GLY A 58 -5.36 -14.74 -0.55
CA GLY A 58 -6.10 -14.20 -1.69
C GLY A 58 -5.24 -13.91 -2.91
N ASP A 59 -5.89 -13.39 -3.94
CA ASP A 59 -5.40 -13.15 -5.30
C ASP A 59 -4.60 -11.84 -5.46
N TRP A 60 -4.29 -11.15 -4.37
CA TRP A 60 -3.65 -9.84 -4.40
C TRP A 60 -2.33 -9.82 -5.17
N LYS A 61 -1.64 -10.98 -5.26
CA LYS A 61 -0.39 -11.12 -6.02
C LYS A 61 -0.62 -11.01 -7.52
N SER A 62 -1.75 -11.52 -8.00
CA SER A 62 -2.13 -11.60 -9.41
C SER A 62 -2.78 -10.31 -9.90
N ASP A 63 -3.61 -9.63 -9.09
CA ASP A 63 -4.17 -8.33 -9.46
C ASP A 63 -3.13 -7.19 -9.26
N PRO A 64 -2.61 -6.57 -10.34
CA PRO A 64 -1.64 -5.50 -10.25
C PRO A 64 -2.16 -4.25 -9.53
N ASN A 65 -3.48 -4.10 -9.46
CA ASN A 65 -4.20 -3.00 -8.87
C ASN A 65 -4.86 -3.37 -7.53
N SER A 66 -4.53 -4.52 -6.94
CA SER A 66 -5.05 -4.87 -5.61
C SER A 66 -4.51 -3.90 -4.56
N PRO A 67 -5.32 -3.54 -3.53
CA PRO A 67 -4.86 -2.63 -2.49
C PRO A 67 -3.58 -3.11 -1.79
N ASN A 68 -3.44 -4.43 -1.57
CA ASN A 68 -2.27 -4.99 -0.91
C ASN A 68 -1.02 -4.91 -1.79
N ARG A 69 -1.11 -5.24 -3.09
CA ARG A 69 0.05 -5.14 -4.01
C ARG A 69 0.51 -3.69 -4.18
N LEU A 70 -0.43 -2.76 -4.33
CA LEU A 70 -0.12 -1.33 -4.42
C LEU A 70 0.56 -0.82 -3.14
N SER A 71 0.06 -1.23 -1.97
CA SER A 71 0.66 -0.86 -0.69
C SER A 71 2.06 -1.44 -0.51
N ARG A 72 2.25 -2.74 -0.80
CA ARG A 72 3.56 -3.40 -0.75
C ARG A 72 4.56 -2.76 -1.70
N LYS A 73 4.12 -2.35 -2.89
CA LYS A 73 4.96 -1.60 -3.85
C LYS A 73 5.36 -0.23 -3.30
N LYS A 74 4.41 0.55 -2.78
CA LYS A 74 4.72 1.87 -2.19
C LYS A 74 5.66 1.80 -1.00
N TRP A 75 5.53 0.76 -0.17
CA TRP A 75 6.38 0.54 1.00
C TRP A 75 7.62 -0.32 0.72
N LYS A 76 7.94 -0.54 -0.57
CA LYS A 76 9.13 -1.26 -1.05
C LYS A 76 9.35 -2.62 -0.39
N CYS A 77 8.27 -3.38 -0.21
CA CYS A 77 8.34 -4.70 0.39
C CYS A 77 9.03 -5.69 -0.56
N VAL A 78 10.08 -6.36 -0.05
CA VAL A 78 10.69 -7.55 -0.64
C VAL A 78 10.57 -8.68 0.38
N GLY A 79 9.83 -9.72 0.03
CA GLY A 79 9.41 -10.75 0.99
C GLY A 79 8.71 -10.14 2.20
N ALA A 80 9.21 -10.45 3.39
CA ALA A 80 8.68 -9.97 4.66
C ALA A 80 9.28 -8.63 5.13
N LYS A 81 10.20 -8.03 4.37
CA LYS A 81 10.98 -6.85 4.78
C LYS A 81 10.76 -5.68 3.84
N SER A 82 10.91 -4.46 4.35
CA SER A 82 10.93 -3.25 3.53
C SER A 82 12.36 -2.89 3.16
N ARG A 83 12.60 -2.54 1.90
CA ARG A 83 13.92 -2.04 1.48
C ARG A 83 14.09 -0.57 1.86
N ARG A 84 15.32 -0.19 2.19
CA ARG A 84 15.73 1.22 2.16
C ARG A 84 15.81 1.68 0.70
N ASP A 85 15.58 2.96 0.51
CA ASP A 85 15.75 3.64 -0.77
C ASP A 85 17.22 3.64 -1.17
#